data_AF-A0A386TAV9-F1
#
_entry.id   AF-A0A386TAV9-F1
#
_cell.length_a   1.000
_cell.length_b   1.000
_cell.length_c   1.000
_cell.angle_alpha   90.00
_cell.angle_beta   90.00
_cell.angle_gamma   90.00
#
_symmetry.space_group_name_H-M   'P 1'
#
loop_
_entity.id
_entity.type
_entity.pdbx_description
1 polymer ?
#
loop_
_entity_poly.entity_id
_entity_poly.type
_entity_poly.pdbx_seq_one_letter_code
_entity_poly.pdbx_strand_id
1 'polypeptide(L)' 'MQPLRITNATRVLAEAQDEYYALAILDEVIDGAPQMTSVWEPTPKELAMLQEGGAVRLSIIGTVHPPVMITTQPAPKI' A
#
# COMPACT_ATOMS: atom_id res chain seq x y z
N MET A 1 -4.84 4.36 -4.87
CA MET A 1 -5.65 3.51 -3.99
C MET A 1 -5.63 4.13 -2.60
N GLN A 2 -6.69 3.97 -1.82
CA GLN A 2 -6.80 4.53 -0.47
C GLN A 2 -6.36 3.48 0.56
N PRO A 3 -5.48 3.82 1.53
CA PRO A 3 -5.13 2.88 2.59
C PRO A 3 -6.34 2.64 3.50
N LEU A 4 -6.59 1.39 3.83
CA LEU A 4 -7.67 0.98 4.72
C LEU A 4 -7.14 0.69 6.13
N ARG A 5 -8.01 0.86 7.12
CA ARG A 5 -7.77 0.29 8.45
C ARG A 5 -7.95 -1.22 8.37
N ILE A 6 -6.97 -1.96 8.85
CA ILE A 6 -7.06 -3.41 9.06
C ILE A 6 -7.36 -3.70 10.53
N THR A 7 -8.28 -4.61 10.81
CA THR A 7 -8.80 -4.85 12.17
C THR A 7 -7.74 -5.39 13.13
N ASN A 8 -6.73 -6.06 12.60
CA ASN A 8 -5.63 -6.67 13.34
C ASN A 8 -4.30 -5.90 13.20
N ALA A 9 -4.34 -4.59 12.93
CA ALA A 9 -3.13 -3.79 12.86
C ALA A 9 -2.35 -3.86 14.18
N THR A 10 -1.04 -4.08 14.09
CA THR A 10 -0.10 -4.02 15.22
C THR A 10 0.38 -2.61 15.51
N ARG A 11 0.38 -1.74 14.49
CA ARG A 11 0.73 -0.31 14.60
C ARG A 11 0.14 0.53 13.47
N VAL A 12 0.21 1.84 13.63
CA VAL A 12 -0.15 2.83 12.61
C VAL A 12 1.08 3.68 12.29
N LEU A 13 1.43 3.76 11.01
CA LEU A 13 2.48 4.62 10.50
C LEU A 13 1.95 6.01 10.16
N ALA A 14 2.83 7.01 10.22
CA ALA A 14 2.56 8.40 9.85
C ALA A 14 1.37 9.05 10.62
N GLU A 15 1.07 8.56 11.82
CA GLU A 15 -0.07 9.05 12.62
C GLU A 15 0.04 10.53 13.01
N ALA A 16 1.28 11.05 13.10
CA ALA A 16 1.59 12.44 13.45
C ALA A 16 2.23 13.24 12.30
N GLN A 17 2.10 12.79 11.05
CA GLN A 17 2.68 13.44 9.86
C GLN A 17 1.53 13.87 8.94
N ASP A 18 1.18 15.16 8.96
CA ASP A 18 0.01 15.70 8.25
C ASP A 18 0.13 15.59 6.72
N GLU A 19 1.35 15.46 6.19
CA GLU A 19 1.60 15.32 4.76
C GLU A 19 1.32 13.90 4.21
N TYR A 20 1.07 12.92 5.09
CA TYR A 20 0.81 11.53 4.70
C TYR A 20 -0.51 11.00 5.28
N TYR A 21 -1.08 10.01 4.60
CA TYR A 21 -2.18 9.24 5.17
C TYR A 21 -1.63 8.26 6.21
N ALA A 22 -2.32 8.18 7.35
CA ALA A 22 -2.07 7.15 8.35
C ALA A 22 -2.22 5.76 7.73
N LEU A 23 -1.21 4.90 7.92
CA LEU A 23 -1.17 3.57 7.32
C LEU A 23 -1.18 2.51 8.42
N ALA A 24 -2.27 1.76 8.52
CA ALA A 24 -2.36 0.63 9.42
C ALA A 24 -1.48 -0.52 8.91
N ILE A 25 -0.61 -1.03 9.78
CA ILE A 25 0.33 -2.12 9.48
C ILE A 25 0.07 -3.28 10.43
N LEU A 26 0.08 -4.49 9.87
CA LEU A 26 0.21 -5.73 10.59
C LEU A 26 1.64 -6.23 10.39
N ASP A 27 2.40 -6.30 11.48
CA ASP A 27 3.73 -6.90 11.51
C ASP A 27 3.61 -8.39 11.85
N GLU A 28 4.18 -9.24 11.02
CA GLU A 28 4.14 -10.70 11.16
C GLU A 28 5.53 -11.30 10.91
N VAL A 29 5.75 -12.52 11.38
CA VAL A 29 6.90 -13.35 10.96
C VAL A 29 6.35 -14.53 10.17
N ILE A 30 6.60 -14.54 8.86
CA ILE A 30 6.17 -15.60 7.95
C ILE A 30 7.42 -16.29 7.42
N ASP A 31 7.48 -17.62 7.55
CA ASP A 31 8.64 -18.43 7.15
C ASP A 31 9.98 -17.94 7.73
N GLY A 32 9.94 -17.43 8.97
CA GLY A 32 11.11 -16.91 9.68
C GLY A 32 11.57 -15.52 9.24
N ALA A 33 10.86 -14.87 8.32
CA ALA A 33 11.16 -13.52 7.84
C ALA A 33 10.15 -12.49 8.37
N PRO A 34 10.59 -11.28 8.78
CA PRO A 34 9.67 -10.21 9.15
C PRO A 34 8.92 -9.68 7.93
N GLN A 35 7.60 -9.54 8.06
CA GLN A 35 6.69 -9.03 7.03
C GLN A 35 5.85 -7.88 7.58
N MET A 36 5.55 -6.90 6.73
CA MET A 36 4.60 -5.82 7.01
C MET A 36 3.45 -5.88 6.00
N THR A 37 2.23 -6.02 6.48
CA THR A 37 1.02 -6.13 5.66
C THR A 37 0.15 -4.89 5.81
N SER A 38 -0.33 -4.34 4.70
CA SER A 38 -1.34 -3.27 4.64
C SER A 38 -2.39 -3.59 3.58
N VAL A 39 -3.59 -3.00 3.70
CA VAL A 39 -4.70 -3.22 2.76
C VAL A 39 -5.12 -1.91 2.14
N TRP A 40 -5.46 -1.95 0.85
CA TRP A 40 -5.75 -0.78 0.03
C TRP A 40 -7.02 -0.99 -0.78
N GLU A 41 -7.86 0.04 -0.84
CA GLU A 41 -9.07 0.06 -1.65
C GLU A 41 -8.81 0.80 -2.97
N PRO A 42 -9.09 0.18 -4.13
CA PRO A 42 -9.09 0.91 -5.39
C PRO A 42 -10.30 1.83 -5.48
N THR A 43 -10.10 3.01 -6.06
CA THR A 43 -11.25 3.79 -6.58
C THR A 43 -11.90 3.06 -7.76
N PRO A 44 -13.16 3.37 -8.14
CA PRO A 44 -13.80 2.75 -9.31
C PRO A 44 -12.98 2.87 -10.61
N LYS A 45 -12.29 4.00 -10.80
CA LYS A 45 -11.41 4.23 -11.95
C LYS A 45 -10.17 3.31 -11.93
N GLU A 46 -9.56 3.16 -10.75
CA GLU A 46 -8.41 2.26 -10.57
C GLU A 46 -8.83 0.80 -10.76
N LEU A 47 -9.98 0.40 -10.24
CA LEU A 47 -10.53 -0.94 -10.42
C LEU A 47 -10.78 -1.26 -11.90
N ALA A 48 -11.38 -0.33 -12.65
CA ALA A 48 -11.58 -0.49 -14.10
C ALA A 48 -10.24 -0.67 -14.83
N MET A 49 -9.22 0.12 -14.50
CA MET A 49 -7.89 -0.02 -15.09
C MET A 49 -7.28 -1.40 -14.81
N LEU A 50 -7.45 -1.94 -13.60
CA LEU A 50 -6.98 -3.30 -13.28
C LEU A 50 -7.74 -4.36 -14.08
N GLN A 51 -9.06 -4.21 -14.24
CA GLN A 51 -9.88 -5.12 -15.05
C GLN A 51 -9.49 -5.12 -16.53
N GLU A 52 -8.99 -4.00 -17.06
CA GLU A 52 -8.47 -3.85 -18.42
C GLU A 52 -7.05 -4.43 -18.61
N GLY A 53 -6.50 -5.10 -17.60
CA GLY A 53 -5.14 -5.66 -17.64
C GLY A 53 -4.05 -4.70 -17.15
N GLY A 54 -4.44 -3.59 -16.53
CA GLY A 54 -3.52 -2.74 -15.78
C GLY A 54 -2.89 -3.46 -14.58
N ALA A 55 -1.87 -2.83 -14.00
CA ALA A 55 -1.13 -3.40 -12.87
C ALA A 55 -1.19 -2.50 -11.63
N VAL A 56 -0.93 -3.10 -10.48
CA VAL A 56 -0.67 -2.37 -9.24
C VAL A 56 0.76 -1.83 -9.27
N ARG A 57 0.93 -0.56 -8.90
CA ARG A 57 2.23 0.12 -8.75
C ARG A 57 2.44 0.48 -7.30
N LEU A 58 3.48 -0.11 -6.70
CA LEU A 58 4.05 0.29 -5.42
C LEU A 58 5.15 1.33 -5.68
N SER A 59 5.05 2.46 -5.00
CA SER A 59 6.10 3.49 -4.96
C SER A 59 6.61 3.62 -3.52
N ILE A 60 7.93 3.59 -3.34
CA ILE A 60 8.62 3.79 -2.06
C ILE A 60 9.47 5.04 -2.21
N ILE A 61 9.27 6.03 -1.37
CA ILE A 61 9.93 7.34 -1.48
C ILE A 61 10.91 7.51 -0.32
N GLY A 62 12.19 7.68 -0.61
CA GLY A 62 13.22 8.01 0.37
C GLY A 62 14.42 7.06 0.37
N THR A 63 15.36 7.29 1.30
CA THR A 63 16.62 6.55 1.43
C THR A 63 16.70 5.66 2.68
N VAL A 64 15.80 5.85 3.66
CA VAL A 64 15.71 5.08 4.91
C VAL A 64 14.27 4.63 5.09
N HIS A 65 13.96 3.36 4.81
CA HIS A 65 12.62 2.81 4.51
C HIS A 65 11.39 3.59 5.08
N PRO A 66 10.80 4.53 4.29
CA PRO A 66 9.70 5.40 4.70
C PRO A 66 8.65 5.54 3.53
N PRO A 67 7.80 6.58 3.42
CA PRO A 67 6.51 6.63 2.70
C PRO A 67 6.28 5.69 1.52
N VAL A 68 5.15 4.97 1.58
CA VAL A 68 4.70 4.10 0.50
C VAL A 68 3.39 4.60 -0.10
N MET A 69 3.24 4.40 -1.40
CA MET A 69 2.03 4.72 -2.14
C MET A 69 1.67 3.58 -3.08
N ILE A 70 0.41 3.15 -3.04
CA ILE A 70 -0.17 2.20 -4.00
C ILE A 70 -1.09 2.94 -4.97
N THR A 71 -0.83 2.75 -6.27
CA THR A 71 -1.65 3.27 -7.37
C THR A 71 -1.82 2.20 -8.43
N THR A 72 -2.66 2.44 -9.43
CA THR A 72 -2.69 1.61 -10.64
C THR A 72 -1.87 2.22 -11.77
N GLN A 73 -1.47 1.38 -12.71
CA GLN A 73 -0.82 1.78 -13.95
C GLN A 73 -1.40 0.99 -15.14
N PRO A 74 -1.28 1.51 -16.37
CA PRO A 74 -1.61 0.74 -17.57
C PRO A 74 -0.85 -0.57 -17.64
N ALA A 75 -1.32 -1.49 -18.49
CA ALA A 75 -0.66 -2.77 -18.72
C ALA A 75 0.84 -2.58 -18.97
N PRO A 76 1.72 -3.33 -18.28
CA PRO A 76 3.15 -3.26 -18.52
C PRO A 76 3.45 -3.56 -19.98
N LYS A 77 4.34 -2.76 -20.58
CA LYS A 77 4.91 -3.08 -21.88
C LYS A 77 6.02 -4.10 -21.65
N ILE A 78 5.94 -5.23 -22.33
CA ILE A 78 7.00 -6.25 -22.37
C ILE A 78 8.18 -5.71 -23.20
#